data_AF-A0A7X6MQX6-F1
#
_entry.id   AF-A0A7X6MQX6-F1
#
_cell.length_a   1.000
_cell.length_b   1.000
_cell.length_c   1.000
_cell.angle_alpha   90.00
_cell.angle_beta   90.00
_cell.angle_gamma   90.00
#
_symmetry.space_group_name_H-M   'P 1'
#
loop_
_entity.id
_entity.type
_entity.pdbx_description
1 polymer ?
#
loop_
_entity_poly.entity_id
_entity_poly.type
_entity_poly.pdbx_seq_one_letter_code
_entity_poly.pdbx_strand_id
1 'polypeptide(L)'
;MPAEPWSDAACPIARTMSVLGQRWAILIIREALLGRSRFSEFREHLGVASDVLSARLSELVEAGILDVVDYREPGDRTRSRYVLTDAGYDLVPVLAAMGQWGHEHLARPYSSGYRFVETETGEPARIGFRRTDGSSVPAGQVTITETRGG
;
A
#
# COMPACT_ATOMS: atom_id res chain seq x y z
N MET A 1 -16.87 22.09 18.23
CA MET A 1 -15.42 22.13 18.50
C MET A 1 -14.71 22.02 17.16
N PRO A 2 -13.76 22.90 16.81
CA PRO A 2 -12.96 22.69 15.61
C PRO A 2 -12.26 21.34 15.71
N ALA A 3 -12.17 20.62 14.60
CA ALA A 3 -11.44 19.36 14.54
C ALA A 3 -9.98 19.62 14.90
N GLU A 4 -9.42 18.80 15.78
CA GLU A 4 -8.01 18.92 16.16
C GLU A 4 -7.13 18.73 14.92
N PRO A 5 -6.01 19.48 14.77
CA PRO A 5 -5.20 19.46 13.55
C PRO A 5 -4.51 18.11 13.28
N TRP A 6 -4.43 17.23 14.28
CA TRP A 6 -3.98 15.84 14.19
C TRP A 6 -5.11 14.82 14.02
N SER A 7 -6.37 15.26 14.01
CA SER A 7 -7.50 14.36 13.76
C SER A 7 -7.58 14.00 12.27
N ASP A 8 -8.13 12.81 12.02
CA ASP A 8 -8.48 12.32 10.68
C ASP A 8 -9.33 13.34 9.90
N ALA A 9 -10.17 14.15 10.56
CA ALA A 9 -10.97 15.15 9.86
C ALA A 9 -10.11 16.23 9.17
N ALA A 10 -8.98 16.63 9.75
CA ALA A 10 -8.17 17.76 9.28
C ALA A 10 -6.92 17.32 8.49
N CYS A 11 -6.29 16.20 8.83
CA CYS A 11 -5.01 15.79 8.27
C CYS A 11 -5.16 14.60 7.30
N PRO A 12 -4.88 14.76 5.98
CA PRO A 12 -4.95 13.66 5.02
C PRO A 12 -4.00 12.50 5.37
N ILE A 13 -2.81 12.80 5.92
CA ILE A 13 -1.86 11.77 6.37
C ILE A 13 -2.46 10.97 7.52
N ALA A 14 -3.11 11.61 8.50
CA ALA A 14 -3.78 10.92 9.60
C ALA A 14 -4.88 9.99 9.09
N ARG A 15 -5.73 10.44 8.15
CA ARG A 15 -6.74 9.59 7.50
C ARG A 15 -6.14 8.39 6.78
N THR A 16 -5.06 8.60 6.03
CA THR A 16 -4.38 7.48 5.39
C THR A 16 -3.85 6.49 6.43
N MET A 17 -3.35 6.99 7.56
CA MET A 17 -2.83 6.16 8.64
C MET A 17 -3.91 5.43 9.45
N SER A 18 -5.15 5.90 9.51
CA SER A 18 -6.22 5.10 10.13
C SER A 18 -6.58 3.86 9.32
N VAL A 19 -6.30 3.87 8.01
CA VAL A 19 -6.41 2.68 7.13
C VAL A 19 -5.11 1.88 7.12
N LEU A 20 -3.97 2.52 6.81
CA LEU A 20 -2.69 1.82 6.57
C LEU A 20 -1.85 1.57 7.83
N GLY A 21 -2.10 2.29 8.92
CA GLY A 21 -1.30 2.22 10.15
C GLY A 21 -1.39 0.88 10.88
N GLN A 22 -2.30 0.01 10.44
CA GLN A 22 -2.42 -1.34 10.92
C GLN A 22 -1.40 -2.24 10.22
N ARG A 23 -0.58 -2.96 10.98
CA ARG A 23 0.54 -3.79 10.47
C ARG A 23 0.18 -4.66 9.26
N TRP A 24 -1.00 -5.28 9.26
CA TRP A 24 -1.37 -6.23 8.22
C TRP A 24 -1.89 -5.58 6.94
N ALA A 25 -2.44 -4.37 7.00
CA ALA A 25 -2.99 -3.68 5.83
C ALA A 25 -1.92 -3.51 4.73
N ILE A 26 -0.78 -2.90 5.10
CA ILE A 26 0.34 -2.69 4.19
C ILE A 26 0.91 -4.01 3.66
N LEU A 27 0.97 -5.05 4.49
CA LEU A 27 1.49 -6.35 4.07
C LEU A 27 0.54 -7.06 3.09
N ILE A 28 -0.77 -6.96 3.28
CA ILE A 28 -1.77 -7.50 2.34
C ILE A 28 -1.65 -6.77 0.99
N ILE A 29 -1.55 -5.44 0.99
CA ILE A 29 -1.38 -4.65 -0.24
C ILE A 29 -0.07 -5.05 -0.95
N ARG A 30 1.03 -5.26 -0.20
CA ARG A 30 2.28 -5.77 -0.77
C ARG A 30 2.09 -7.12 -1.45
N GLU A 31 1.41 -8.07 -0.81
CA GLU A 31 1.16 -9.37 -1.43
C GLU A 31 0.24 -9.25 -2.67
N ALA A 32 -0.72 -8.32 -2.66
CA ALA A 32 -1.55 -8.04 -3.82
C ALA A 32 -0.75 -7.49 -5.00
N LEU A 33 0.21 -6.59 -4.74
CA LEU A 33 1.17 -6.10 -5.74
C LEU A 33 2.11 -7.20 -6.26
N LEU A 34 2.39 -8.22 -5.43
CA LEU A 34 3.12 -9.42 -5.85
C LEU A 34 2.23 -10.43 -6.62
N GLY A 35 0.99 -10.06 -6.94
CA GLY A 35 0.07 -10.85 -7.76
C GLY A 35 -0.80 -11.83 -6.97
N ARG A 36 -0.74 -11.85 -5.64
CA ARG A 36 -1.63 -12.69 -4.82
C ARG A 36 -3.02 -12.08 -4.78
N SER A 37 -4.03 -12.93 -4.88
CA SER A 37 -5.42 -12.46 -4.95
C SER A 37 -6.38 -13.34 -4.16
N ARG A 38 -5.95 -14.49 -3.67
CA ARG A 38 -6.82 -15.43 -2.93
C ARG A 38 -6.55 -15.36 -1.43
N PHE A 39 -7.60 -15.53 -0.63
CA PHE A 39 -7.48 -15.60 0.83
C PHE A 39 -6.41 -16.61 1.30
N SER A 40 -6.36 -17.79 0.66
CA SER A 40 -5.39 -18.83 0.98
C SER A 40 -3.94 -18.39 0.72
N GLU A 41 -3.70 -17.65 -0.37
CA GLU A 41 -2.38 -17.14 -0.74
C GLU A 41 -1.92 -16.07 0.27
N PHE A 42 -2.80 -15.12 0.63
CA PHE A 42 -2.49 -14.15 1.67
C PHE A 42 -2.17 -14.82 3.01
N ARG A 43 -2.98 -15.80 3.42
CA ARG A 43 -2.78 -16.52 4.68
C ARG A 43 -1.46 -17.28 4.71
N GLU A 44 -1.14 -17.99 3.63
CA GLU A 44 0.09 -18.76 3.49
C GLU A 44 1.33 -17.88 3.59
N HIS A 45 1.34 -16.74 2.89
CA HIS A 45 2.51 -15.87 2.83
C HIS A 45 2.67 -14.94 4.03
N LEU A 46 1.58 -14.53 4.67
CA LEU A 46 1.63 -13.62 5.81
C LEU A 46 1.69 -14.36 7.15
N GLY A 47 1.27 -15.63 7.22
CA GLY A 47 1.22 -16.40 8.47
C GLY A 47 0.26 -15.81 9.52
N VAL A 48 -0.68 -14.97 9.09
CA VAL A 48 -1.65 -14.29 9.95
C VAL A 48 -2.84 -15.21 10.26
N ALA A 49 -3.43 -15.04 11.45
CA ALA A 49 -4.65 -15.75 11.84
C ALA A 49 -5.81 -15.42 10.88
N SER A 50 -6.69 -16.39 10.63
CA SER A 50 -7.72 -16.27 9.58
C SER A 50 -8.78 -15.22 9.89
N ASP A 51 -9.15 -15.07 11.16
CA ASP A 51 -10.03 -14.02 11.67
C ASP A 51 -9.44 -12.62 11.45
N VAL A 52 -8.15 -12.44 11.80
CA VAL A 52 -7.43 -11.18 11.58
C VAL A 52 -7.33 -10.87 10.09
N LEU A 53 -6.98 -11.85 9.24
CA LEU A 53 -6.91 -11.65 7.80
C LEU A 53 -8.27 -11.26 7.21
N SER A 54 -9.33 -11.93 7.63
CA SER A 54 -10.69 -11.65 7.16
C SER A 54 -11.12 -10.22 7.51
N ALA A 55 -10.87 -9.78 8.75
CA ALA A 55 -11.17 -8.42 9.17
C ALA A 55 -10.43 -7.38 8.32
N ARG A 56 -9.12 -7.59 8.10
CA ARG A 56 -8.29 -6.65 7.34
C ARG A 56 -8.62 -6.60 5.86
N LEU A 57 -8.98 -7.74 5.24
CA LEU A 57 -9.47 -7.75 3.88
C LEU A 57 -10.81 -7.00 3.76
N SER A 58 -11.73 -7.16 4.72
CA SER A 58 -12.98 -6.40 4.76
C SER A 58 -12.71 -4.90 4.84
N GLU A 59 -11.85 -4.47 5.77
CA GLU A 59 -11.50 -3.05 5.96
C GLU A 59 -10.86 -2.44 4.70
N LEU A 60 -9.99 -3.19 4.00
CA LEU A 60 -9.37 -2.73 2.74
C LEU A 60 -10.38 -2.64 1.59
N VAL A 61 -11.40 -3.51 1.58
CA VAL A 61 -12.50 -3.44 0.61
C VAL A 61 -13.42 -2.25 0.92
N GLU A 62 -13.78 -2.06 2.19
CA GLU A 62 -14.57 -0.91 2.65
C GLU A 62 -13.87 0.43 2.39
N ALA A 63 -12.54 0.47 2.51
CA ALA A 63 -11.72 1.63 2.17
C ALA A 63 -11.55 1.83 0.64
N GLY A 64 -12.08 0.94 -0.20
CA GLY A 64 -11.98 1.00 -1.65
C GLY A 64 -10.58 0.75 -2.19
N ILE A 65 -9.68 0.15 -1.40
CA ILE A 65 -8.31 -0.22 -1.81
C ILE A 65 -8.31 -1.54 -2.57
N LEU A 66 -9.16 -2.48 -2.13
CA LEU A 66 -9.39 -3.76 -2.79
C LEU A 66 -10.84 -3.85 -3.26
N ASP A 67 -11.06 -4.65 -4.30
CA ASP A 67 -12.38 -5.09 -4.72
C ASP A 67 -12.45 -6.62 -4.70
N VAL A 68 -13.66 -7.18 -4.57
CA VAL A 68 -13.93 -8.62 -4.57
C VAL A 68 -14.53 -9.02 -5.90
N VAL A 69 -13.76 -9.75 -6.69
CA VAL A 69 -14.19 -10.29 -7.98
C VAL A 69 -14.44 -11.78 -7.86
N ASP A 70 -15.69 -12.18 -8.09
CA ASP A 70 -16.06 -13.58 -8.21
C ASP A 70 -15.67 -14.14 -9.57
N TYR A 71 -15.12 -15.35 -9.56
CA TYR A 71 -14.85 -16.12 -10.77
C TYR A 71 -15.33 -17.55 -10.58
N ARG A 72 -15.69 -18.17 -11.70
CA ARG A 72 -16.16 -19.55 -11.75
C ARG A 72 -15.54 -20.24 -12.94
N GLU A 73 -14.74 -21.26 -12.68
CA GLU A 73 -14.32 -22.17 -13.73
C GLU A 73 -15.48 -23.12 -14.09
N PRO A 74 -15.63 -23.54 -15.35
CA PRO A 74 -16.70 -24.44 -15.75
C PRO A 74 -16.69 -25.74 -14.91
N GLY A 75 -17.79 -26.03 -14.22
CA GLY A 75 -17.94 -27.21 -13.36
C GLY A 75 -17.58 -26.99 -11.88
N ASP A 76 -17.01 -25.84 -11.52
CA ASP A 76 -16.51 -25.57 -10.16
C ASP A 76 -17.43 -24.65 -9.33
N ARG A 77 -17.18 -24.61 -8.02
CA ARG A 77 -17.80 -23.65 -7.09
C ARG A 77 -17.27 -22.23 -7.36
N THR A 78 -18.12 -21.21 -7.24
CA THR A 78 -17.71 -19.80 -7.27
C THR A 78 -16.61 -19.54 -6.24
N ARG A 79 -15.52 -18.92 -6.69
CA ARG A 79 -14.39 -18.51 -5.85
C ARG A 79 -14.22 -17.00 -5.98
N SER A 80 -13.79 -16.35 -4.91
CA SER A 80 -13.56 -14.90 -4.90
C SER A 80 -12.07 -14.59 -4.96
N ARG A 81 -11.73 -13.47 -5.60
CA ARG A 81 -10.40 -12.85 -5.60
C ARG A 81 -10.49 -11.45 -5.06
N TYR A 82 -9.45 -11.02 -4.36
CA TYR A 82 -9.22 -9.63 -3.99
C TYR A 82 -8.29 -9.01 -5.02
N VAL A 83 -8.71 -7.93 -5.65
CA VAL A 83 -7.93 -7.21 -6.67
C VAL A 83 -7.74 -5.77 -6.23
N LEU A 84 -6.60 -5.16 -6.59
CA LEU A 84 -6.38 -3.75 -6.34
C LEU A 84 -7.31 -2.91 -7.22
N THR A 85 -7.91 -1.89 -6.63
CA THR A 85 -8.59 -0.82 -7.35
C THR A 85 -7.57 0.22 -7.85
N ASP A 86 -8.01 1.21 -8.62
CA ASP A 86 -7.18 2.36 -8.98
C ASP A 86 -6.63 3.06 -7.73
N ALA A 87 -7.46 3.26 -6.71
CA ALA A 87 -7.02 3.82 -5.43
C ALA A 87 -6.01 2.92 -4.69
N GLY A 88 -6.11 1.60 -4.84
CA GLY A 88 -5.11 0.66 -4.34
C GLY A 88 -3.78 0.74 -5.08
N TYR A 89 -3.81 0.94 -6.40
CA TYR A 89 -2.59 1.17 -7.20
C TYR A 89 -1.91 2.50 -6.89
N ASP A 90 -2.68 3.54 -6.54
CA ASP A 90 -2.15 4.84 -6.11
C ASP A 90 -1.32 4.76 -4.80
N LEU A 91 -1.39 3.63 -4.07
CA LEU A 91 -0.56 3.38 -2.88
C LEU A 91 0.82 2.80 -3.22
N VAL A 92 1.09 2.41 -4.46
CA VAL A 92 2.41 1.88 -4.87
C VAL A 92 3.56 2.83 -4.50
N PRO A 93 3.50 4.15 -4.75
CA PRO A 93 4.55 5.08 -4.35
C PRO A 93 4.77 5.13 -2.84
N VAL A 94 3.71 4.96 -2.04
CA VAL A 94 3.79 4.94 -0.56
C VAL A 94 4.56 3.71 -0.10
N LEU A 95 4.18 2.52 -0.60
CA LEU A 95 4.87 1.27 -0.27
C LEU A 95 6.32 1.29 -0.78
N ALA A 96 6.57 1.88 -1.94
CA ALA A 96 7.92 2.03 -2.49
C ALA A 96 8.80 2.94 -1.62
N ALA A 97 8.27 4.08 -1.14
CA ALA A 97 9.00 4.95 -0.23
C ALA A 97 9.33 4.26 1.11
N MET A 98 8.36 3.50 1.68
CA MET A 98 8.59 2.71 2.89
C MET A 98 9.64 1.61 2.68
N GLY A 99 9.54 0.88 1.56
CA GLY A 99 10.47 -0.19 1.20
C GLY A 99 11.89 0.34 0.97
N GLN A 100 12.04 1.46 0.28
CA GLN A 100 13.33 2.12 0.04
C GLN A 100 13.99 2.53 1.36
N TRP A 101 13.25 3.17 2.26
CA TRP A 101 13.76 3.55 3.58
C TRP A 101 14.15 2.33 4.42
N GLY A 102 13.29 1.29 4.42
CA GLY A 102 13.56 0.05 5.14
C GLY A 102 14.78 -0.70 4.61
N HIS A 103 15.00 -0.70 3.31
CA HIS A 103 16.18 -1.32 2.70
C HIS A 103 17.47 -0.59 3.08
N GLU A 104 17.45 0.74 3.07
CA GLU A 104 18.62 1.56 3.39
C GLU A 104 19.00 1.49 4.88
N HIS A 105 18.01 1.60 5.77
CA HIS A 105 18.27 1.81 7.19
C HIS A 105 18.04 0.60 8.09
N LEU A 106 17.24 -0.37 7.64
CA LEU A 106 16.85 -1.55 8.43
C LEU A 106 17.27 -2.87 7.77
N ALA A 107 18.29 -2.84 6.92
CA ALA A 107 18.81 -4.02 6.25
C ALA A 107 19.11 -5.14 7.26
N ARG A 108 18.52 -6.32 7.04
CA ARG A 108 18.81 -7.54 7.80
C ARG A 108 19.38 -8.60 6.85
N PRO A 109 20.17 -9.57 7.36
CA PRO A 109 20.72 -10.65 6.56
C PRO A 109 19.67 -11.44 5.76
N TYR A 110 18.44 -11.47 6.28
CA TYR A 110 17.27 -12.10 5.67
C TYR A 110 16.18 -11.04 5.47
N SER A 111 16.34 -10.17 4.48
CA SER A 111 15.27 -9.28 4.04
C SER A 111 14.49 -9.93 2.90
N SER A 112 13.16 -9.77 2.90
CA SER A 112 12.33 -10.15 1.77
C SER A 112 12.81 -9.33 0.57
N GLY A 113 13.57 -9.93 -0.35
CA GLY A 113 14.28 -9.25 -1.43
C GLY A 113 13.40 -8.68 -2.55
N TYR A 114 12.17 -8.28 -2.24
CA TYR A 114 11.32 -7.60 -3.20
C TYR A 114 11.91 -6.23 -3.53
N ARG A 115 11.80 -5.85 -4.80
CA ARG A 115 12.19 -4.53 -5.30
C ARG A 115 11.06 -4.01 -6.18
N PHE A 116 10.89 -2.69 -6.18
CA PHE A 116 10.07 -2.03 -7.18
C PHE A 116 10.91 -1.91 -8.45
N VAL A 117 10.36 -2.36 -9.58
CA VAL A 117 11.03 -2.36 -10.87
C VAL A 117 10.11 -1.82 -11.95
N GLU A 118 10.68 -1.25 -13.00
CA GLU A 118 9.94 -0.96 -14.22
C GLU A 118 9.56 -2.28 -14.92
N THR A 119 8.30 -2.42 -15.32
CA THR A 119 7.78 -3.68 -15.84
C THR A 119 8.46 -4.12 -17.14
N GLU A 120 8.80 -3.17 -18.02
CA GLU A 120 9.37 -3.48 -19.34
C GLU A 120 10.86 -3.85 -19.28
N THR A 121 11.63 -3.15 -18.46
CA THR A 121 13.09 -3.28 -18.41
C THR A 121 13.58 -4.15 -17.25
N GLY A 122 12.77 -4.27 -16.19
CA GLY A 122 13.17 -4.89 -14.92
C GLY A 122 14.15 -4.04 -14.11
N GLU A 123 14.44 -2.81 -14.53
CA GLU A 123 15.36 -1.94 -13.80
C GLU A 123 14.74 -1.46 -12.47
N PRO A 124 15.55 -1.34 -11.38
CA PRO A 124 15.05 -0.85 -10.11
C PRO A 124 14.48 0.58 -10.19
N ALA A 125 13.22 0.72 -9.82
CA ALA A 125 12.55 2.01 -9.68
C ALA A 125 12.76 2.59 -8.27
N ARG A 126 13.05 3.90 -8.18
CA ARG A 126 13.22 4.62 -6.92
C ARG A 126 12.23 5.79 -6.82
N ILE A 127 11.78 6.08 -5.61
CA ILE A 127 10.92 7.23 -5.32
C ILE A 127 11.77 8.41 -4.85
N GLY A 128 11.38 9.61 -5.29
CA GLY A 128 11.95 10.88 -4.88
C GLY A 128 11.05 12.05 -5.28
N PHE A 129 11.33 13.23 -4.74
CA PHE A 129 10.61 14.45 -5.09
C PHE A 129 11.01 14.94 -6.48
N ARG A 130 10.04 15.42 -7.26
CA ARG A 130 10.27 15.99 -8.58
C ARG A 130 9.58 17.35 -8.69
N ARG A 131 10.21 18.27 -9.42
CA ARG A 131 9.60 19.53 -9.85
C ARG A 131 8.63 19.28 -11.00
N THR A 132 7.82 20.28 -11.31
CA THR A 132 6.90 20.26 -12.46
C THR A 132 7.61 20.08 -13.80
N ASP A 133 8.85 20.59 -13.92
CA ASP A 133 9.71 20.39 -15.11
C ASP A 133 10.31 18.97 -15.20
N GLY A 134 10.07 18.13 -14.19
CA GLY A 134 10.52 16.75 -14.12
C GLY A 134 11.91 16.54 -13.51
N SER A 135 12.64 17.62 -13.17
CA SER A 135 13.91 17.51 -12.45
C SER A 135 13.70 17.03 -11.01
N SER A 136 14.70 16.36 -10.43
CA SER A 136 14.64 15.87 -9.05
C SER A 136 14.90 16.99 -8.02
N VAL A 137 14.30 16.85 -6.85
CA VAL A 137 14.54 17.70 -5.68
C VAL A 137 15.10 16.81 -4.56
N PRO A 138 16.29 17.15 -4.00
CA PRO A 138 16.82 16.44 -2.84
C PRO A 138 15.85 16.50 -1.66
N ALA A 139 15.67 15.39 -0.92
CA ALA A 139 14.75 15.35 0.21
C ALA A 139 15.04 16.43 1.28
N GLY A 140 16.31 16.74 1.54
CA GLY A 140 16.71 17.81 2.48
C GLY A 140 16.41 19.23 2.00
N GLN A 141 15.93 19.40 0.76
CA GLN A 141 15.48 20.68 0.20
C GLN A 141 13.95 20.75 0.09
N VAL A 142 13.22 19.77 0.64
CA VAL A 142 11.76 19.76 0.69
C VAL A 142 11.30 20.18 2.09
N THR A 143 10.27 21.03 2.13
CA THR A 143 9.66 21.52 3.37
C THR A 143 8.15 21.40 3.26
N ILE A 144 7.50 21.00 4.35
CA ILE A 144 6.04 21.02 4.48
C ILE A 144 5.63 22.45 4.84
N THR A 145 4.69 23.02 4.09
CA THR A 145 4.14 24.36 4.35
C THR A 145 2.64 24.26 4.61
N GLU A 146 2.12 24.96 5.59
CA GLU A 146 0.68 25.13 5.77
C GLU A 146 0.14 26.13 4.75
N THR A 147 -0.69 25.68 3.81
CA THR A 147 -1.55 26.60 3.05
C THR A 147 -2.64 27.10 3.98
N ARG A 148 -2.53 28.35 4.47
CA ARG A 148 -3.68 29.05 5.06
C ARG A 148 -4.76 29.12 3.98
N GLY A 149 -5.86 28.40 4.17
CA GLY A 149 -7.01 28.45 3.27
C GLY A 149 -7.51 29.89 3.12
N GLY A 150 -7.80 30.28 1.88
CA GLY A 150 -8.62 31.45 1.59
C GLY A 150 -10.09 31.18 1.86
#